data_AF-A0A803QFH5-F1
#
_entry.id   AF-A0A803QFH5-F1
#
_cell.length_a   1.000
_cell.length_b   1.000
_cell.length_c   1.000
_cell.angle_alpha   90.00
_cell.angle_beta   90.00
_cell.angle_gamma   90.00
#
_symmetry.space_group_name_H-M   'P 1'
#
loop_
_entity.id
_entity.type
_entity.pdbx_description
1 polymer ?
#
loop_
_entity_poly.entity_id
_entity_poly.type
_entity_poly.pdbx_seq_one_letter_code
_entity_poly.pdbx_strand_id
1 'polypeptide(L)'
;MASEEFRLVSPKISNEGKLPRKYTEEGQGAQKNLSPPLEWYNIPQGTKSLALVVQDIDAPEPSDPIVPWVVWVVANIPPTLKGLPEGFSGKEGEAGEDYASVQEGYNDSKLPGWRGPKVTKDKLLEAIEGHVLGEAELVAIF
;
A
#
# COMPACT_ATOMS: atom_id res chain seq x y z
N MET A 1 17.62 22.49 5.30
CA MET A 1 17.45 21.40 6.28
C MET A 1 16.59 20.34 5.63
N ALA A 2 17.00 19.07 5.63
CA ALA A 2 16.12 18.00 5.17
C ALA A 2 14.92 17.93 6.12
N SER A 3 13.69 17.79 5.61
CA SER A 3 12.53 17.68 6.50
C SER A 3 12.64 16.39 7.31
N GLU A 4 12.29 16.46 8.60
CA GLU A 4 12.21 15.29 9.50
C GLU A 4 10.83 14.61 9.44
N GLU A 5 9.97 15.07 8.55
CA GLU A 5 8.61 14.56 8.36
C GLU A 5 8.64 13.17 7.72
N PHE A 6 7.85 12.24 8.27
CA PHE A 6 7.63 10.91 7.71
C PHE A 6 7.00 11.03 6.32
N ARG A 7 7.56 10.34 5.33
CA ARG A 7 7.15 10.47 3.93
C ARG A 7 6.99 9.13 3.26
N LEU A 8 5.98 9.03 2.40
CA LEU A 8 5.74 7.96 1.44
C LEU A 8 5.89 8.54 0.03
N VAL A 9 6.69 7.90 -0.82
CA VAL A 9 6.91 8.33 -2.21
C VAL A 9 6.94 7.13 -3.14
N SER A 10 6.77 7.38 -4.42
CA SER A 10 7.04 6.40 -5.47
C SER A 10 7.96 7.00 -6.53
N PRO A 11 9.01 6.30 -6.98
CA PRO A 11 9.82 6.76 -8.11
C PRO A 11 9.06 6.72 -9.45
N LYS A 12 7.84 6.17 -9.48
CA LYS A 12 7.02 6.00 -10.69
C LYS A 12 5.69 6.75 -10.65
N ILE A 13 5.33 7.32 -9.51
CA ILE A 13 4.09 8.08 -9.30
C ILE A 13 4.46 9.36 -8.56
N SER A 14 4.29 10.50 -9.23
CA SER A 14 4.32 11.80 -8.55
C SER A 14 3.06 11.97 -7.72
N ASN A 15 3.15 12.67 -6.59
CA ASN A 15 1.95 13.00 -5.82
C ASN A 15 0.96 13.79 -6.67
N GLU A 16 -0.32 13.41 -6.63
CA GLU A 16 -1.41 13.90 -7.49
C GLU A 16 -1.13 13.68 -9.00
N GLY A 17 -0.16 12.85 -9.34
CA GLY A 17 0.21 12.50 -10.69
C GLY A 17 -0.62 11.35 -11.23
N LYS A 18 -0.59 11.16 -12.55
CA LYS A 18 -1.29 10.07 -13.22
C LYS A 18 -0.73 8.70 -12.83
N LEU A 19 -1.60 7.75 -12.49
CA LEU A 19 -1.24 6.36 -12.26
C LEU A 19 -0.85 5.66 -13.60
N PRO A 20 0.39 5.14 -13.74
CA PRO A 20 0.76 4.40 -14.94
C PRO A 20 -0.09 3.16 -15.19
N ARG A 21 -0.48 2.92 -16.46
CA ARG A 21 -1.40 1.83 -16.86
C ARG A 21 -0.99 0.45 -16.37
N LYS A 22 0.31 0.16 -16.23
CA LYS A 22 0.81 -1.14 -15.76
C LYS A 22 0.42 -1.48 -14.32
N TYR A 23 0.06 -0.47 -13.52
CA TYR A 23 -0.44 -0.66 -12.16
C TYR A 23 -1.96 -0.90 -12.11
N THR A 24 -2.64 -0.80 -13.25
CA THR A 24 -4.09 -0.93 -13.41
C THR A 24 -4.45 -2.24 -14.15
N GLU A 25 -5.75 -2.54 -14.28
CA GLU A 25 -6.22 -3.66 -15.12
C GLU A 25 -6.05 -3.41 -16.61
N GLU A 26 -5.82 -2.17 -17.02
CA GLU A 26 -5.65 -1.83 -18.44
C GLU A 26 -4.22 -2.01 -18.95
N GLY A 27 -3.31 -2.50 -18.09
CA GLY A 27 -1.96 -2.87 -18.49
C GLY A 27 -1.93 -3.99 -19.55
N GLN A 28 -0.76 -4.25 -20.13
CA GLN A 28 -0.60 -5.23 -21.21
C GLN A 28 0.35 -6.36 -20.81
N GLY A 29 -0.07 -7.61 -21.06
CA GLY A 29 0.75 -8.80 -20.80
C GLY A 29 1.23 -8.88 -19.35
N ALA A 30 2.54 -9.08 -19.17
CA ALA A 30 3.18 -9.13 -17.85
C ALA A 30 3.30 -7.74 -17.16
N GLN A 31 2.92 -6.65 -17.84
CA GLN A 31 2.94 -5.28 -17.33
C GLN A 31 1.51 -4.82 -17.03
N LYS A 32 0.79 -5.59 -16.21
CA LYS A 32 -0.58 -5.36 -15.77
C LYS A 32 -0.71 -5.76 -14.31
N ASN A 33 -1.54 -5.06 -13.54
CA ASN A 33 -1.81 -5.37 -12.13
C ASN A 33 -0.55 -5.47 -11.25
N LEU A 34 0.48 -4.68 -11.55
CA LEU A 34 1.65 -4.59 -10.69
C LEU A 34 1.38 -3.60 -9.56
N SER A 35 1.81 -3.91 -8.32
CA SER A 35 1.90 -2.88 -7.28
C SER A 35 2.98 -1.86 -7.67
N PRO A 36 2.75 -0.55 -7.45
CA PRO A 36 3.79 0.43 -7.69
C PRO A 36 4.95 0.27 -6.71
N PRO A 37 6.19 0.64 -7.10
CA PRO A 37 7.27 0.72 -6.15
C PRO A 37 6.96 1.85 -5.17
N LEU A 38 7.08 1.56 -3.88
CA LEU A 38 6.86 2.51 -2.79
C LEU A 38 8.14 2.61 -1.98
N GLU A 39 8.46 3.81 -1.53
CA GLU A 39 9.60 4.09 -0.68
C GLU A 39 9.16 4.99 0.46
N TRP A 40 9.75 4.81 1.64
CA TRP A 40 9.46 5.65 2.78
C TRP A 40 10.73 6.23 3.40
N TYR A 41 10.60 7.45 3.90
CA TYR A 41 11.70 8.24 4.42
C TYR A 41 11.31 8.83 5.77
N ASN A 42 12.32 9.06 6.63
CA ASN A 42 12.14 9.69 7.94
C ASN A 42 11.12 8.98 8.83
N ILE A 43 11.22 7.65 8.94
CA ILE A 43 10.37 6.85 9.84
C ILE A 43 10.48 7.40 11.28
N PRO A 44 9.36 7.64 11.99
CA PRO A 44 9.38 8.14 13.36
C PRO A 44 10.21 7.26 14.29
N GLN A 45 10.97 7.88 15.18
CA GLN A 45 11.76 7.14 16.18
C GLN A 45 10.85 6.28 17.08
N GLY A 46 11.28 5.05 17.35
CA GLY A 46 10.52 4.10 18.16
C GLY A 46 9.50 3.25 17.36
N THR A 47 9.42 3.44 16.04
CA THR A 47 8.59 2.60 15.15
C THR A 47 9.02 1.15 15.24
N LYS A 48 8.06 0.24 15.48
CA LYS A 48 8.27 -1.21 15.55
C LYS A 48 7.87 -1.94 14.26
N SER A 49 6.91 -1.39 13.55
CA SER A 49 6.43 -1.85 12.25
C SER A 49 5.72 -0.72 11.51
N LEU A 50 5.61 -0.86 10.19
CA LEU A 50 4.77 -0.03 9.33
C LEU A 50 3.57 -0.85 8.83
N ALA A 51 2.53 -0.13 8.44
CA ALA A 51 1.37 -0.66 7.74
C ALA A 51 1.05 0.22 6.53
N LEU A 52 0.44 -0.36 5.50
CA LEU A 52 0.04 0.32 4.27
C LEU A 52 -1.41 -0.01 3.96
N VAL A 53 -2.19 1.01 3.64
CA VAL A 53 -3.53 0.88 3.04
C VAL A 53 -3.55 1.69 1.76
N VAL A 54 -3.98 1.08 0.66
CA VAL A 54 -4.22 1.76 -0.61
C VAL A 54 -5.70 1.65 -0.94
N GLN A 55 -6.33 2.78 -1.25
CA GLN A 55 -7.74 2.84 -1.60
C GLN A 55 -7.96 3.64 -2.87
N ASP A 56 -9.00 3.26 -3.62
CA ASP A 56 -9.61 4.08 -4.66
C ASP A 56 -10.85 4.75 -4.06
N ILE A 57 -10.74 6.04 -3.74
CA ILE A 57 -11.81 6.81 -3.08
C ILE A 57 -12.91 7.25 -4.05
N ASP A 58 -12.68 7.10 -5.36
CA ASP A 58 -13.59 7.53 -6.43
C ASP A 58 -14.28 6.32 -7.11
N ALA A 59 -14.08 5.12 -6.58
CA ALA A 59 -14.63 3.89 -7.13
C ALA A 59 -16.18 3.97 -7.25
N PRO A 60 -16.74 3.85 -8.47
CA PRO A 60 -18.18 3.99 -8.65
C PRO A 60 -18.94 2.76 -8.16
N GLU A 61 -19.85 2.95 -7.19
CA GLU A 61 -20.85 1.93 -6.84
C GLU A 61 -22.17 2.16 -7.61
N PRO A 62 -22.77 1.11 -8.22
CA PRO A 62 -24.02 1.23 -8.99
C PRO A 62 -25.25 1.69 -8.18
N SER A 63 -25.20 1.66 -6.85
CA SER A 63 -26.36 1.93 -6.00
C SER A 63 -25.95 2.40 -4.59
N ASP A 64 -25.76 3.72 -4.42
CA ASP A 64 -25.57 4.48 -3.16
C ASP A 64 -24.39 4.06 -2.22
N PRO A 65 -23.88 5.01 -1.41
CA PRO A 65 -22.97 6.10 -1.76
C PRO A 65 -21.57 5.60 -2.20
N ILE A 66 -20.73 6.50 -2.72
CA ILE A 66 -19.31 6.18 -3.03
C ILE A 66 -18.60 5.74 -1.75
N VAL A 67 -18.26 4.45 -1.65
CA VAL A 67 -17.38 3.93 -0.60
C VAL A 67 -15.96 3.74 -1.15
N PRO A 68 -14.92 4.16 -0.42
CA PRO A 68 -13.54 3.92 -0.85
C PRO A 68 -13.23 2.43 -1.00
N TRP A 69 -12.86 2.03 -2.21
CA TRP A 69 -12.52 0.65 -2.54
C TRP A 69 -11.12 0.32 -2.08
N VAL A 70 -10.95 -0.69 -1.22
CA VAL A 70 -9.64 -1.09 -0.68
C VAL A 70 -8.89 -1.93 -1.71
N VAL A 71 -7.81 -1.39 -2.25
CA VAL A 71 -6.97 -2.02 -3.30
C VAL A 71 -5.90 -2.91 -2.68
N TRP A 72 -5.29 -2.46 -1.58
CA TRP A 72 -4.17 -3.17 -0.94
C TRP A 72 -4.09 -2.89 0.56
N VAL A 73 -3.85 -3.92 1.35
CA VAL A 73 -3.56 -3.81 2.78
C VAL A 73 -2.32 -4.64 3.09
N VAL A 74 -1.35 -4.02 3.76
CA VAL A 74 -0.10 -4.66 4.19
C VAL A 74 0.17 -4.30 5.63
N ALA A 75 0.55 -5.29 6.44
CA ALA A 75 0.91 -5.12 7.83
C ALA A 75 2.30 -5.70 8.13
N ASN A 76 2.81 -5.40 9.33
CA ASN A 76 4.05 -5.97 9.87
C ASN A 76 5.29 -5.75 9.00
N ILE A 77 5.32 -4.62 8.28
CA ILE A 77 6.49 -4.19 7.50
C ILE A 77 7.60 -3.78 8.48
N PRO A 78 8.79 -4.41 8.45
CA PRO A 78 9.90 -3.98 9.29
C PRO A 78 10.31 -2.54 9.01
N PRO A 79 10.56 -1.71 10.04
CA PRO A 79 11.02 -0.33 9.85
C PRO A 79 12.43 -0.24 9.26
N THR A 80 13.16 -1.36 9.18
CA THR A 80 14.47 -1.47 8.54
C THR A 80 14.38 -1.48 7.01
N LEU A 81 13.26 -1.96 6.44
CA LEU A 81 13.01 -1.87 5.02
C LEU A 81 12.90 -0.40 4.59
N LYS A 82 13.21 -0.11 3.32
CA LYS A 82 13.15 1.24 2.73
C LYS A 82 11.98 1.45 1.79
N GLY A 83 11.27 0.38 1.47
CA GLY A 83 10.21 0.39 0.48
C GLY A 83 9.68 -1.01 0.20
N LEU A 84 8.66 -1.05 -0.67
CA LEU A 84 8.20 -2.27 -1.33
C LEU A 84 8.51 -2.14 -2.82
N PRO A 85 9.18 -3.14 -3.44
CA PRO A 85 9.53 -3.07 -4.85
C PRO A 85 8.30 -3.12 -5.74
N GLU A 86 8.47 -2.72 -7.00
CA GLU A 86 7.42 -2.85 -8.01
C GLU A 86 6.99 -4.31 -8.15
N GLY A 87 5.67 -4.55 -8.14
CA GLY A 87 5.12 -5.90 -8.26
C GLY A 87 5.43 -6.79 -7.05
N PHE A 88 5.72 -6.21 -5.88
CA PHE A 88 5.94 -6.94 -4.62
C PHE A 88 4.73 -7.81 -4.24
N SER A 89 3.54 -7.29 -4.45
CA SER A 89 2.33 -7.98 -4.03
C SER A 89 2.22 -9.39 -4.58
N GLY A 90 1.72 -10.31 -3.77
CA GLY A 90 1.59 -11.73 -4.09
C GLY A 90 2.93 -12.46 -4.14
N LYS A 91 4.03 -11.79 -3.77
CA LYS A 91 5.40 -12.32 -3.82
C LYS A 91 6.13 -12.21 -2.48
N GLU A 92 5.42 -12.03 -1.37
CA GLU A 92 6.01 -11.99 -0.02
C GLU A 92 6.94 -13.19 0.25
N GLY A 93 6.56 -14.40 -0.19
CA GLY A 93 7.37 -15.62 -0.05
C GLY A 93 8.57 -15.72 -1.00
N GLU A 94 8.69 -14.84 -1.98
CA GLU A 94 9.78 -14.78 -2.96
C GLU A 94 10.72 -13.58 -2.72
N ALA A 95 10.33 -12.65 -1.83
CA ALA A 95 11.00 -11.37 -1.65
C ALA A 95 12.27 -11.43 -0.76
N GLY A 96 12.60 -12.60 -0.21
CA GLY A 96 13.75 -12.81 0.66
C GLY A 96 13.44 -12.65 2.14
N GLU A 97 14.41 -12.99 2.99
CA GLU A 97 14.22 -13.08 4.45
C GLU A 97 13.85 -11.75 5.10
N ASP A 98 14.32 -10.62 4.55
CA ASP A 98 14.02 -9.26 5.05
C ASP A 98 12.52 -8.93 4.99
N TYR A 99 11.74 -9.63 4.15
CA TYR A 99 10.30 -9.43 3.99
C TYR A 99 9.47 -10.52 4.69
N ALA A 100 10.09 -11.47 5.40
CA ALA A 100 9.40 -12.63 5.95
C ALA A 100 8.29 -12.30 6.97
N SER A 101 8.33 -11.12 7.59
CA SER A 101 7.28 -10.66 8.51
C SER A 101 6.18 -9.86 7.83
N VAL A 102 6.35 -9.46 6.57
CA VAL A 102 5.37 -8.68 5.81
C VAL A 102 4.16 -9.56 5.55
N GLN A 103 2.96 -9.02 5.78
CA GLN A 103 1.72 -9.76 5.62
C GLN A 103 0.74 -8.96 4.75
N GLU A 104 0.33 -9.55 3.63
CA GLU A 104 -0.73 -9.02 2.76
C GLU A 104 -2.12 -9.60 3.09
N GLY A 105 -3.15 -9.16 2.35
CA GLY A 105 -4.49 -9.72 2.52
C GLY A 105 -5.47 -9.76 1.30
N TYR A 106 -6.79 -10.19 1.36
CA TYR A 106 -8.16 -10.00 0.66
C TYR A 106 -9.05 -8.70 0.54
N ASN A 107 -9.23 -8.13 -0.65
CA ASN A 107 -9.85 -6.79 -0.92
C ASN A 107 -11.34 -6.88 -0.85
N ASP A 108 -11.98 -5.80 -1.26
CA ASP A 108 -13.36 -5.83 -1.67
C ASP A 108 -13.60 -6.89 -2.78
N SER A 109 -12.59 -7.28 -3.59
CA SER A 109 -12.66 -8.49 -4.46
C SER A 109 -12.35 -9.84 -3.78
N LYS A 110 -12.03 -9.85 -2.49
CA LYS A 110 -11.75 -11.03 -1.65
C LYS A 110 -10.50 -11.87 -2.03
N LEU A 111 -9.46 -11.28 -2.61
CA LEU A 111 -8.23 -11.99 -3.08
C LEU A 111 -6.94 -11.55 -2.36
N PRO A 112 -5.92 -12.38 -2.07
CA PRO A 112 -4.70 -11.89 -1.43
C PRO A 112 -3.88 -10.92 -2.34
N GLY A 113 -3.29 -9.84 -1.80
CA GLY A 113 -2.24 -9.04 -2.44
C GLY A 113 -2.61 -7.62 -2.89
N TRP A 114 -1.92 -7.08 -3.89
CA TRP A 114 -2.35 -5.96 -4.72
C TRP A 114 -3.50 -6.49 -5.54
N ARG A 115 -4.68 -6.05 -5.13
CA ARG A 115 -5.94 -6.81 -5.14
C ARG A 115 -6.18 -7.64 -3.84
N GLY A 116 -6.12 -7.01 -2.63
CA GLY A 116 -6.66 -7.43 -1.27
C GLY A 116 -6.15 -7.18 0.22
N PRO A 117 -7.04 -7.26 1.31
CA PRO A 117 -7.04 -7.77 2.80
C PRO A 117 -7.59 -9.16 3.56
N LYS A 118 -6.73 -10.10 4.10
CA LYS A 118 -6.91 -11.29 5.01
C LYS A 118 -7.15 -10.79 6.43
N VAL A 119 -6.78 -9.53 6.60
CA VAL A 119 -7.03 -8.58 7.65
C VAL A 119 -7.68 -7.41 6.93
N THR A 120 -8.98 -7.16 7.11
CA THR A 120 -9.71 -6.03 6.51
C THR A 120 -9.11 -4.69 6.94
N LYS A 121 -9.32 -3.62 6.15
CA LYS A 121 -8.94 -2.26 6.54
C LYS A 121 -9.40 -1.95 7.97
N ASP A 122 -10.66 -2.24 8.28
CA ASP A 122 -11.22 -1.97 9.61
C ASP A 122 -10.45 -2.70 10.72
N LYS A 123 -10.15 -3.99 10.53
CA LYS A 123 -9.36 -4.75 11.51
C LYS A 123 -7.94 -4.23 11.65
N LEU A 124 -7.34 -3.74 10.56
CA LEU A 124 -6.03 -3.10 10.62
C LEU A 124 -6.11 -1.78 11.41
N LEU A 125 -7.11 -0.94 11.12
CA LEU A 125 -7.32 0.33 11.80
C LEU A 125 -7.58 0.14 13.29
N GLU A 126 -8.43 -0.82 13.67
CA GLU A 126 -8.64 -1.23 15.06
C GLU A 126 -7.34 -1.70 15.72
N ALA A 127 -6.52 -2.48 15.02
CA ALA A 127 -5.27 -3.02 15.56
C ALA A 127 -4.17 -1.97 15.77
N ILE A 128 -4.19 -0.86 15.01
CA ILE A 128 -3.21 0.23 15.15
C ILE A 128 -3.69 1.37 16.03
N GLU A 129 -4.94 1.36 16.49
CA GLU A 129 -5.50 2.41 17.34
C GLU A 129 -4.65 2.59 18.61
N GLY A 130 -4.21 3.83 18.86
CA GLY A 130 -3.30 4.14 19.99
C GLY A 130 -1.84 3.71 19.79
N HIS A 131 -1.48 3.15 18.64
CA HIS A 131 -0.11 2.70 18.31
C HIS A 131 0.57 3.52 17.21
N VAL A 132 -0.14 4.44 16.55
CA VAL A 132 0.38 5.26 15.44
C VAL A 132 1.34 6.34 15.96
N LEU A 133 2.57 6.35 15.44
CA LEU A 133 3.59 7.36 15.75
C LEU A 133 3.74 8.43 14.65
N GLY A 134 3.18 8.18 13.47
CA GLY A 134 3.20 9.10 12.33
C GLY A 134 2.51 8.49 11.12
N GLU A 135 2.08 9.35 10.20
CA GLU A 135 1.35 9.00 8.99
C GLU A 135 1.99 9.70 7.79
N ALA A 136 1.87 9.10 6.61
CA ALA A 136 2.32 9.67 5.35
C ALA A 136 1.40 9.20 4.22
N GLU A 137 1.17 10.07 3.24
CA GLU A 137 0.23 9.83 2.15
C GLU A 137 0.89 10.06 0.78
N LEU A 138 0.43 9.30 -0.22
CA LEU A 138 0.72 9.51 -1.63
C LEU A 138 -0.59 9.33 -2.40
N VAL A 139 -1.00 10.35 -3.14
CA VAL A 139 -2.20 10.33 -3.98
C VAL A 139 -1.81 10.16 -5.46
N ALA A 140 -2.56 9.34 -6.18
CA ALA A 140 -2.42 9.16 -7.63
C ALA A 140 -3.78 9.34 -8.29
N ILE A 141 -3.80 9.93 -9.49
CA ILE A 141 -5.02 10.13 -10.28
C ILE A 141 -5.11 9.01 -11.32
N PHE A 142 -6.23 8.28 -11.32
CA PHE A 142 -6.51 7.19 -12.26
C PHE A 142 -7.57 7.59 -13.29
#